data_AF-A0A421K923-F1
#
_entry.id   AF-A0A421K923-F1
#
_cell.length_a   1.000
_cell.length_b   1.000
_cell.length_c   1.000
_cell.angle_alpha   90.00
_cell.angle_beta   90.00
_cell.angle_gamma   90.00
#
_symmetry.space_group_name_H-M   'P 1'
#
loop_
_entity.id
_entity.type
_entity.pdbx_description
1 polymer ?
#
loop_
_entity_poly.entity_id
_entity_poly.type
_entity_poly.pdbx_seq_one_letter_code
_entity_poly.pdbx_strand_id
1 'polypeptide(L)'
;MQVIENTFEFKQRICNEIFERKYMLHGEKSPEEVFRNVAIEIARAENDDLREEYSERFYDEIISGRFIPAGRILANARPYSLMKNYNNCFTIDVEDSLESIYSSLAEDAVISKMGGGVGFDISKLRPKGDPLSGGGESSGVVSFLRIFDQSAKTIMTGGQRRSAHIALLDISHPDIEEFITVKQGDKNKELTQFNISVKITNEFMKKLEENGDFNLKFNGKVYKTVKAQELYDKLAKNAFIHNEPGIFNTDTVEKYNNGHWAFKMDCVNPCGELVMPSYSLCCLAAMNLSAFVHNPFSEQSRFDFDGFADSVKLGIRFLDDVLDVTDYPLEKIRIFSKQWRRIG
;
A
#
# COMPACT_ATOMS: atom_id res chain seq x y z
N MET A 1 0.42 35.72 -28.25
CA MET A 1 -0.55 34.61 -28.20
C MET A 1 -0.07 33.53 -29.16
N GLN A 2 0.89 32.72 -28.72
CA GLN A 2 1.29 31.49 -29.40
C GLN A 2 0.79 30.36 -28.50
N VAL A 3 -0.43 29.92 -28.75
CA VAL A 3 -0.95 28.67 -28.17
C VAL A 3 -0.26 27.58 -28.98
N ILE A 4 0.88 27.12 -28.50
CA ILE A 4 1.39 25.81 -28.92
C ILE A 4 0.46 24.83 -28.19
N GLU A 5 -0.45 24.20 -28.94
CA GLU A 5 -1.20 23.05 -28.43
C GLU A 5 -0.17 21.98 -28.06
N ASN A 6 0.24 21.94 -26.80
CA ASN A 6 1.03 20.85 -26.25
C ASN A 6 0.14 19.60 -26.23
N THR A 7 0.08 18.89 -27.36
CA THR A 7 -0.62 17.61 -27.45
C THR A 7 0.25 16.55 -26.78
N PHE A 8 -0.30 15.89 -25.78
CA PHE A 8 0.31 14.78 -25.09
C PHE A 8 0.19 13.52 -25.95
N GLU A 9 1.34 12.97 -26.37
CA GLU A 9 1.37 11.78 -27.21
C GLU A 9 1.95 10.58 -26.45
N PHE A 10 1.16 9.51 -26.34
CA PHE A 10 1.67 8.22 -25.88
C PHE A 10 2.53 7.57 -26.98
N LYS A 11 3.82 7.33 -26.68
CA LYS A 11 4.75 6.64 -27.61
C LYS A 11 4.31 5.23 -28.02
N GLN A 12 3.50 4.57 -27.19
CA GLN A 12 3.02 3.22 -27.43
C GLN A 12 1.51 3.19 -27.41
N ARG A 13 0.92 2.55 -28.42
CA ARG A 13 -0.53 2.38 -28.56
C ARG A 13 -1.18 1.78 -27.30
N ILE A 14 -0.53 0.80 -26.67
CA ILE A 14 -1.07 0.16 -25.46
C ILE A 14 -1.22 1.14 -24.30
N CYS A 15 -0.36 2.16 -24.19
CA CYS A 15 -0.48 3.18 -23.15
C CYS A 15 -1.73 4.02 -23.37
N ASN A 16 -2.02 4.40 -24.61
CA ASN A 16 -3.25 5.12 -24.94
C ASN A 16 -4.49 4.27 -24.62
N GLU A 17 -4.53 3.00 -25.06
CA GLU A 17 -5.65 2.10 -24.78
C GLU A 17 -5.87 1.86 -23.28
N ILE A 18 -4.80 1.75 -22.49
CA ILE A 18 -4.89 1.65 -21.03
C ILE A 18 -5.43 2.96 -20.45
N PHE A 19 -4.92 4.10 -20.90
CA PHE A 19 -5.28 5.40 -20.35
C PHE A 19 -6.75 5.74 -20.58
N GLU A 20 -7.22 5.57 -21.83
CA GLU A 20 -8.63 5.73 -22.19
C GLU A 20 -9.53 4.83 -21.33
N ARG A 21 -9.17 3.56 -21.15
CA ARG A 21 -10.00 2.60 -20.41
C ARG A 21 -9.98 2.79 -18.89
N LYS A 22 -8.91 3.37 -18.34
CA LYS A 22 -8.67 3.38 -16.88
C LYS A 22 -8.69 4.76 -16.24
N TYR A 23 -8.50 5.84 -17.01
CA TYR A 23 -8.35 7.19 -16.46
C TYR A 23 -9.27 8.25 -17.12
N MET A 24 -9.81 7.99 -18.31
CA MET A 24 -10.84 8.83 -18.95
C MET A 24 -12.24 8.33 -18.56
N LEU A 25 -12.52 8.33 -17.25
CA LEU A 25 -13.70 7.68 -16.66
C LEU A 25 -14.93 8.59 -16.54
N HIS A 26 -14.77 9.90 -16.78
CA HIS A 26 -15.80 10.91 -16.50
C HIS A 26 -16.19 11.70 -17.77
N GLY A 27 -15.97 11.10 -18.95
CA GLY A 27 -16.36 11.67 -20.24
C GLY A 27 -15.31 12.58 -20.87
N GLU A 28 -14.09 12.58 -20.35
CA GLU A 28 -12.96 13.32 -20.92
C GLU A 28 -12.67 12.86 -22.35
N LYS A 29 -12.22 13.78 -23.20
CA LYS A 29 -11.92 13.50 -24.62
C LYS A 29 -10.44 13.37 -24.90
N SER A 30 -9.59 13.75 -23.95
CA SER A 30 -8.14 13.64 -24.10
C SER A 30 -7.41 13.49 -22.75
N PRO A 31 -6.15 13.02 -22.75
CA PRO A 31 -5.31 12.98 -21.55
C PRO A 31 -5.08 14.35 -20.92
N GLU A 32 -5.00 15.42 -21.71
CA GLU A 32 -4.80 16.79 -21.24
C GLU A 32 -5.99 17.27 -20.42
N GLU A 33 -7.22 16.90 -20.80
CA GLU A 33 -8.42 17.18 -20.01
C GLU A 33 -8.38 16.44 -18.68
N VAL A 34 -7.91 15.18 -18.66
CA VAL A 34 -7.67 14.44 -17.42
C VAL A 34 -6.66 15.18 -16.53
N PHE A 35 -5.48 15.50 -17.06
CA PHE A 35 -4.40 16.13 -16.30
C PHE A 35 -4.79 17.52 -15.77
N ARG A 36 -5.49 18.32 -16.57
CA ARG A 36 -5.97 19.65 -16.17
C ARG A 36 -6.97 19.56 -15.04
N ASN A 37 -7.93 18.64 -15.11
CA ASN A 37 -8.91 18.47 -14.04
C ASN A 37 -8.31 17.87 -12.77
N VAL A 38 -7.27 17.01 -12.87
CA VAL A 38 -6.48 16.57 -11.70
C VAL A 38 -5.84 17.78 -11.03
N ALA A 39 -5.13 18.59 -11.80
CA ALA A 39 -4.42 19.76 -11.28
C ALA A 39 -5.36 20.76 -10.59
N ILE A 40 -6.50 21.07 -11.22
CA ILE A 40 -7.54 21.93 -10.65
C ILE A 40 -8.09 21.35 -9.34
N GLU A 41 -8.38 20.05 -9.30
CA GLU A 41 -8.96 19.42 -8.11
C GLU A 41 -7.98 19.44 -6.93
N ILE A 42 -6.71 19.11 -7.17
CA ILE A 42 -5.69 19.09 -6.11
C ILE A 42 -5.38 20.50 -5.61
N ALA A 43 -5.27 21.49 -6.51
CA ALA A 43 -5.02 22.88 -6.14
C ALA A 43 -6.16 23.51 -5.31
N ARG A 44 -7.30 22.84 -5.11
CA ARG A 44 -8.34 23.32 -4.16
C ARG A 44 -7.85 23.39 -2.72
N ALA A 45 -6.78 22.66 -2.35
CA ALA A 45 -6.13 22.77 -1.06
C ALA A 45 -5.46 24.14 -0.86
N GLU A 46 -5.04 24.78 -1.94
CA GLU A 46 -4.33 26.04 -1.92
C GLU A 46 -5.24 27.22 -1.56
N ASN A 47 -4.62 28.25 -1.01
CA ASN A 47 -5.25 29.54 -0.79
C ASN A 47 -5.75 30.13 -2.12
N ASP A 48 -6.82 30.93 -2.06
CA ASP A 48 -7.49 31.46 -3.24
C ASP A 48 -6.55 32.26 -4.16
N ASP A 49 -5.54 32.96 -3.61
CA ASP A 49 -4.56 33.75 -4.34
C ASP A 49 -3.47 32.92 -5.04
N LEU A 50 -3.24 31.68 -4.60
CA LEU A 50 -2.24 30.76 -5.15
C LEU A 50 -2.83 29.62 -5.97
N ARG A 51 -4.14 29.38 -5.86
CA ARG A 51 -4.82 28.24 -6.48
C ARG A 51 -4.62 28.15 -7.98
N GLU A 52 -4.74 29.27 -8.70
CA GLU A 52 -4.54 29.29 -10.15
C GLU A 52 -3.08 29.00 -10.52
N GLU A 53 -2.13 29.59 -9.79
CA GLU A 53 -0.69 29.35 -10.01
C GLU A 53 -0.34 27.87 -9.84
N TYR A 54 -0.75 27.25 -8.72
CA TYR A 54 -0.45 25.85 -8.46
C TYR A 54 -1.19 24.91 -9.41
N SER A 55 -2.43 25.22 -9.79
CA SER A 55 -3.16 24.45 -10.80
C SER A 55 -2.37 24.40 -12.12
N GLU A 56 -1.87 25.53 -12.61
CA GLU A 56 -1.07 25.52 -13.86
C GLU A 56 0.26 24.79 -13.67
N ARG A 57 0.98 25.02 -12.56
CA ARG A 57 2.24 24.33 -12.28
C ARG A 57 2.08 22.82 -12.18
N PHE A 58 1.04 22.35 -11.51
CA PHE A 58 0.73 20.92 -11.42
C PHE A 58 0.38 20.34 -12.78
N TYR A 59 -0.43 21.04 -13.58
CA TYR A 59 -0.76 20.61 -14.94
C TYR A 59 0.49 20.49 -15.81
N ASP A 60 1.33 21.52 -15.83
CA ASP A 60 2.57 21.55 -16.62
C ASP A 60 3.51 20.41 -16.23
N GLU A 61 3.62 20.12 -14.94
CA GLU A 61 4.48 19.05 -14.46
C GLU A 61 3.96 17.66 -14.83
N ILE A 62 2.64 17.45 -14.76
CA ILE A 62 2.00 16.19 -15.17
C ILE A 62 2.10 15.99 -16.68
N ILE A 63 1.73 16.99 -17.48
CA ILE A 63 1.72 16.88 -18.94
C ILE A 63 3.12 16.77 -19.54
N SER A 64 4.15 17.28 -18.86
CA SER A 64 5.55 17.06 -19.26
C SER A 64 5.97 15.59 -19.22
N GLY A 65 5.22 14.74 -18.50
CA GLY A 65 5.55 13.33 -18.28
C GLY A 65 6.70 13.11 -17.29
N ARG A 66 7.14 14.17 -16.58
CA ARG A 66 8.15 14.10 -15.50
C ARG A 66 7.56 13.60 -14.20
N PHE A 67 6.33 13.99 -13.88
CA PHE A 67 5.61 13.59 -12.68
C PHE A 67 4.37 12.79 -13.04
N ILE A 68 4.17 11.65 -12.38
CA ILE A 68 3.04 10.76 -12.62
C ILE A 68 2.29 10.55 -11.30
N PRO A 69 1.14 11.22 -11.09
CA PRO A 69 0.29 10.94 -9.95
C PRO A 69 -0.14 9.47 -9.92
N ALA A 70 -0.32 8.90 -8.74
CA ALA A 70 -0.74 7.51 -8.67
C ALA A 70 -2.14 7.27 -9.26
N GLY A 71 -2.42 6.02 -9.60
CA GLY A 71 -3.60 5.66 -10.38
C GLY A 71 -4.93 6.10 -9.77
N ARG A 72 -5.09 6.14 -8.44
CA ARG A 72 -6.31 6.66 -7.80
C ARG A 72 -6.47 8.16 -7.96
N ILE A 73 -5.39 8.94 -7.86
CA ILE A 73 -5.42 10.38 -8.14
C ILE A 73 -5.85 10.59 -9.60
N LEU A 74 -5.20 9.92 -10.56
CA LEU A 74 -5.52 10.04 -11.99
C LEU A 74 -6.97 9.64 -12.31
N ALA A 75 -7.47 8.56 -11.71
CA ALA A 75 -8.82 8.05 -11.97
C ALA A 75 -9.94 8.90 -11.36
N ASN A 76 -9.68 9.55 -10.21
CA ASN A 76 -10.74 10.10 -9.38
C ASN A 76 -10.65 11.62 -9.15
N ALA A 77 -9.47 12.25 -9.24
CA ALA A 77 -9.31 13.67 -8.95
C ALA A 77 -9.87 14.53 -10.09
N ARG A 78 -11.18 14.79 -10.03
CA ARG A 78 -11.91 15.73 -10.88
C ARG A 78 -12.83 16.56 -10.02
N PRO A 79 -13.09 17.84 -10.34
CA PRO A 79 -14.09 18.66 -9.64
C PRO A 79 -15.46 17.98 -9.52
N TYR A 80 -15.87 17.27 -10.57
CA TYR A 80 -17.18 16.63 -10.72
C TYR A 80 -17.19 15.11 -10.45
N SER A 81 -16.08 14.50 -10.03
CA SER A 81 -16.06 13.08 -9.67
C SER A 81 -16.88 12.82 -8.41
N LEU A 82 -17.71 11.77 -8.43
CA LEU A 82 -18.46 11.31 -7.25
C LEU A 82 -17.59 10.52 -6.25
N MET A 83 -16.46 9.98 -6.71
CA MET A 83 -15.50 9.28 -5.85
C MET A 83 -14.32 10.23 -5.61
N LYS A 84 -14.24 10.79 -4.41
CA LYS A 84 -13.19 11.77 -4.03
C LYS A 84 -12.07 11.14 -3.20
N ASN A 85 -11.96 9.81 -3.16
CA ASN A 85 -10.83 9.14 -2.54
C ASN A 85 -9.67 9.01 -3.54
N TYR A 86 -8.50 9.54 -3.15
CA TYR A 86 -7.32 9.62 -4.03
C TYR A 86 -6.17 8.71 -3.61
N ASN A 87 -6.35 7.94 -2.53
CA ASN A 87 -5.30 7.12 -1.95
C ASN A 87 -5.46 5.65 -2.37
N ASN A 88 -4.36 4.95 -2.64
CA ASN A 88 -4.43 3.60 -3.23
C ASN A 88 -4.63 2.49 -2.19
N CYS A 89 -4.06 2.66 -1.01
CA CYS A 89 -3.96 1.61 -0.01
C CYS A 89 -4.01 2.18 1.40
N PHE A 90 -4.37 1.33 2.35
CA PHE A 90 -4.58 1.68 3.75
C PHE A 90 -4.10 0.54 4.64
N THR A 91 -3.90 0.82 5.91
CA THR A 91 -3.69 -0.19 6.95
C THR A 91 -4.80 -0.09 7.98
N ILE A 92 -5.22 -1.21 8.53
CA ILE A 92 -6.18 -1.24 9.64
C ILE A 92 -5.67 -2.15 10.74
N ASP A 93 -6.21 -1.98 11.94
CA ASP A 93 -5.85 -2.79 13.09
C ASP A 93 -6.81 -3.96 13.29
N VAL A 94 -6.33 -5.05 13.89
CA VAL A 94 -7.13 -6.22 14.25
C VAL A 94 -6.72 -6.72 15.63
N GLU A 95 -7.58 -6.52 16.62
CA GLU A 95 -7.38 -7.00 18.00
C GLU A 95 -7.94 -8.42 18.19
N ASP A 96 -7.46 -9.10 19.23
CA ASP A 96 -7.82 -10.49 19.56
C ASP A 96 -9.21 -10.62 20.23
N SER A 97 -10.24 -10.14 19.54
CA SER A 97 -11.64 -10.35 19.91
C SER A 97 -12.52 -10.48 18.66
N LEU A 98 -13.64 -11.20 18.76
CA LEU A 98 -14.58 -11.32 17.64
C LEU A 98 -15.15 -9.96 17.24
N GLU A 99 -15.43 -9.09 18.21
CA GLU A 99 -15.92 -7.74 17.97
C GLU A 99 -14.92 -6.95 17.12
N SER A 100 -13.63 -7.01 17.47
CA SER A 100 -12.60 -6.33 16.68
C SER A 100 -12.46 -6.94 15.30
N ILE A 101 -12.30 -8.26 15.18
CA ILE A 101 -12.16 -8.96 13.89
C ILE A 101 -13.28 -8.59 12.92
N TYR A 102 -14.54 -8.65 13.35
CA TYR A 102 -15.67 -8.33 12.48
C TYR A 102 -15.84 -6.82 12.25
N SER A 103 -15.46 -5.97 13.21
CA SER A 103 -15.40 -4.52 12.97
C SER A 103 -14.34 -4.15 11.92
N SER A 104 -13.16 -4.76 11.98
CA SER A 104 -12.08 -4.58 11.00
C SER A 104 -12.48 -5.13 9.63
N LEU A 105 -13.26 -6.22 9.57
CA LEU A 105 -13.84 -6.72 8.33
C LEU A 105 -14.83 -5.72 7.71
N ALA A 106 -15.64 -5.05 8.53
CA ALA A 106 -16.53 -4.00 8.05
C ALA A 106 -15.75 -2.76 7.57
N GLU A 107 -14.70 -2.37 8.29
CA GLU A 107 -13.77 -1.30 7.89
C GLU A 107 -13.08 -1.61 6.55
N ASP A 108 -12.55 -2.83 6.39
CA ASP A 108 -12.00 -3.36 5.14
C ASP A 108 -13.05 -3.27 4.01
N ALA A 109 -14.29 -3.71 4.24
CA ALA A 109 -15.33 -3.66 3.22
C ALA A 109 -15.60 -2.22 2.72
N VAL A 110 -15.56 -1.22 3.61
CA VAL A 110 -15.70 0.20 3.25
C VAL A 110 -14.53 0.67 2.40
N ILE A 111 -13.29 0.32 2.76
CA ILE A 111 -12.08 0.66 1.99
C ILE A 111 -12.10 -0.02 0.62
N SER A 112 -12.41 -1.31 0.60
CA SER A 112 -12.52 -2.16 -0.59
C SER A 112 -13.60 -1.65 -1.56
N LYS A 113 -14.70 -1.06 -1.07
CA LYS A 113 -15.74 -0.42 -1.90
C LYS A 113 -15.22 0.80 -2.67
N MET A 114 -14.24 1.52 -2.11
CA MET A 114 -13.54 2.62 -2.79
C MET A 114 -12.38 2.10 -3.67
N GLY A 115 -12.13 0.79 -3.62
CA GLY A 115 -11.08 0.10 -4.33
C GLY A 115 -9.68 0.38 -3.77
N GLY A 116 -9.60 0.71 -2.49
CA GLY A 116 -8.35 0.73 -1.75
C GLY A 116 -7.90 -0.69 -1.42
N GLY A 117 -6.58 -0.92 -1.41
CA GLY A 117 -6.01 -2.14 -0.84
C GLY A 117 -5.76 -2.01 0.67
N VAL A 118 -5.65 -3.13 1.38
CA VAL A 118 -5.59 -3.15 2.86
C VAL A 118 -4.45 -4.00 3.40
N GLY A 119 -3.65 -3.44 4.30
CA GLY A 119 -2.64 -4.15 5.08
C GLY A 119 -3.09 -4.49 6.49
N PHE A 120 -2.71 -5.67 6.96
CA PHE A 120 -3.05 -6.20 8.28
C PHE A 120 -1.80 -6.75 8.99
N ASP A 121 -1.59 -6.38 10.26
CA ASP A 121 -0.75 -7.18 11.17
C ASP A 121 -1.65 -8.11 11.98
N ILE A 122 -1.60 -9.41 11.68
CA ILE A 122 -2.44 -10.43 12.33
C ILE A 122 -1.73 -11.12 13.49
N SER A 123 -0.55 -10.63 13.91
CA SER A 123 0.23 -11.19 15.01
C SER A 123 -0.44 -11.05 16.39
N LYS A 124 -1.46 -10.20 16.51
CA LYS A 124 -2.24 -10.02 17.74
C LYS A 124 -3.24 -11.15 17.97
N LEU A 125 -3.67 -11.84 16.92
CA LEU A 125 -4.70 -12.88 17.01
C LEU A 125 -4.14 -14.15 17.65
N ARG A 126 -4.87 -14.74 18.59
CA ARG A 126 -4.40 -15.95 19.29
C ARG A 126 -4.29 -17.15 18.35
N PRO A 127 -3.29 -18.03 18.56
CA PRO A 127 -3.04 -19.19 17.72
C PRO A 127 -4.17 -20.21 17.78
N LYS A 128 -4.18 -21.13 16.81
CA LYS A 128 -5.14 -22.23 16.76
C LYS A 128 -5.04 -23.11 18.01
N GLY A 129 -6.19 -23.51 18.54
CA GLY A 129 -6.27 -24.38 19.72
C GLY A 129 -6.22 -23.64 21.06
N ASP A 130 -6.02 -22.31 21.06
CA ASP A 130 -6.01 -21.56 22.31
C ASP A 130 -7.40 -21.46 22.94
N PRO A 131 -7.51 -21.58 24.28
CA PRO A 131 -8.80 -21.59 24.97
C PRO A 131 -9.51 -20.24 24.85
N LEU A 132 -10.82 -20.29 24.68
CA LEU A 132 -11.71 -19.13 24.67
C LEU A 132 -12.42 -18.97 26.02
N SER A 133 -12.68 -17.73 26.44
CA SER A 133 -13.34 -17.42 27.72
C SER A 133 -14.76 -18.00 27.81
N GLY A 134 -15.46 -18.11 26.69
CA GLY A 134 -16.80 -18.71 26.58
C GLY A 134 -16.81 -20.23 26.40
N GLY A 135 -15.65 -20.89 26.44
CA GLY A 135 -15.48 -22.30 26.11
C GLY A 135 -15.15 -22.55 24.64
N GLY A 136 -14.51 -23.69 24.37
CA GLY A 136 -13.96 -24.03 23.05
C GLY A 136 -12.56 -23.48 22.80
N GLU A 137 -12.13 -23.56 21.55
CA GLU A 137 -10.77 -23.26 21.11
C GLU A 137 -10.77 -22.29 19.93
N SER A 138 -9.71 -21.48 19.82
CA SER A 138 -9.48 -20.56 18.71
C SER A 138 -9.30 -21.33 17.39
N SER A 139 -9.84 -20.76 16.32
CA SER A 139 -9.64 -21.27 14.96
C SER A 139 -8.26 -20.90 14.37
N GLY A 140 -7.50 -20.04 15.03
CA GLY A 140 -6.19 -19.55 14.59
C GLY A 140 -6.27 -18.50 13.48
N VAL A 141 -5.12 -17.93 13.16
CA VAL A 141 -5.02 -16.71 12.34
C VAL A 141 -5.42 -16.94 10.89
N VAL A 142 -5.06 -18.11 10.33
CA VAL A 142 -5.35 -18.47 8.93
C VAL A 142 -6.86 -18.59 8.69
N SER A 143 -7.62 -19.07 9.68
CA SER A 143 -9.07 -19.20 9.56
C SER A 143 -9.75 -17.84 9.36
N PHE A 144 -9.33 -16.83 10.13
CA PHE A 144 -9.86 -15.48 10.00
C PHE A 144 -9.42 -14.82 8.69
N LEU A 145 -8.17 -15.02 8.25
CA LEU A 145 -7.72 -14.53 6.94
C LEU A 145 -8.59 -15.04 5.78
N ARG A 146 -9.09 -16.28 5.86
CA ARG A 146 -10.02 -16.81 4.85
C ARG A 146 -11.33 -16.01 4.79
N ILE A 147 -11.81 -15.46 5.90
CA ILE A 147 -13.01 -14.60 5.92
C ILE A 147 -12.75 -13.29 5.19
N PHE A 148 -11.65 -12.61 5.49
CA PHE A 148 -11.23 -11.39 4.79
C PHE A 148 -11.01 -11.65 3.28
N ASP A 149 -10.40 -12.78 2.92
CA ASP A 149 -10.16 -13.15 1.52
C ASP A 149 -11.47 -13.36 0.76
N GLN A 150 -12.49 -13.95 1.38
CA GLN A 150 -13.81 -14.07 0.75
C GLN A 150 -14.52 -12.72 0.61
N SER A 151 -14.46 -11.87 1.63
CA SER A 151 -15.00 -10.50 1.56
C SER A 151 -14.39 -9.72 0.38
N ALA A 152 -13.06 -9.76 0.26
CA ALA A 152 -12.33 -9.10 -0.82
C ALA A 152 -12.68 -9.62 -2.22
N LYS A 153 -13.01 -10.92 -2.35
CA LYS A 153 -13.48 -11.50 -3.62
C LYS A 153 -14.89 -11.05 -3.99
N THR A 154 -15.74 -10.79 -3.01
CA THR A 154 -17.13 -10.37 -3.21
C THR A 154 -17.23 -8.90 -3.60
N ILE A 155 -16.37 -8.04 -3.03
CA ILE A 155 -16.42 -6.60 -3.26
C ILE A 155 -15.61 -6.24 -4.51
N MET A 156 -16.29 -5.72 -5.53
CA MET A 156 -15.67 -5.27 -6.79
C MET A 156 -15.92 -3.77 -6.99
N THR A 157 -14.84 -3.01 -7.17
CA THR A 157 -14.90 -1.59 -7.52
C THR A 157 -14.87 -1.42 -9.04
N GLY A 158 -15.80 -0.63 -9.59
CA GLY A 158 -15.87 -0.32 -11.02
C GLY A 158 -16.07 -1.55 -11.93
N GLY A 159 -16.69 -2.62 -11.41
CA GLY A 159 -17.05 -3.82 -12.18
C GLY A 159 -15.90 -4.75 -12.57
N GLN A 160 -14.63 -4.40 -12.30
CA GLN A 160 -13.48 -5.23 -12.69
C GLN A 160 -12.34 -5.33 -11.65
N ARG A 161 -12.24 -4.40 -10.69
CA ARG A 161 -11.10 -4.36 -9.74
C ARG A 161 -11.51 -4.92 -8.38
N ARG A 162 -10.81 -5.97 -7.94
CA ARG A 162 -10.94 -6.54 -6.60
C ARG A 162 -9.98 -5.87 -5.63
N SER A 163 -10.27 -5.98 -4.33
CA SER A 163 -9.37 -5.51 -3.29
C SER A 163 -8.12 -6.37 -3.25
N ALA A 164 -6.98 -5.74 -2.98
CA ALA A 164 -5.69 -6.39 -2.78
C ALA A 164 -5.27 -6.19 -1.34
N HIS A 165 -4.89 -7.27 -0.67
CA HIS A 165 -4.55 -7.29 0.74
C HIS A 165 -3.11 -7.73 0.97
N ILE A 166 -2.56 -7.40 2.14
CA ILE A 166 -1.38 -8.08 2.68
C ILE A 166 -1.57 -8.40 4.15
N ALA A 167 -1.18 -9.61 4.55
CA ALA A 167 -1.14 -10.00 5.96
C ALA A 167 0.31 -10.22 6.38
N LEU A 168 0.67 -9.64 7.53
CA LEU A 168 1.95 -9.85 8.18
C LEU A 168 1.78 -10.69 9.44
N LEU A 169 2.67 -11.67 9.63
CA LEU A 169 2.70 -12.50 10.85
C LEU A 169 4.11 -12.56 11.45
N ASP A 170 4.21 -12.38 12.76
CA ASP A 170 5.45 -12.53 13.51
C ASP A 170 6.05 -13.93 13.37
N ILE A 171 7.36 -14.00 13.11
CA ILE A 171 8.10 -15.27 12.97
C ILE A 171 8.01 -16.14 14.23
N SER A 172 7.78 -15.54 15.40
CA SER A 172 7.57 -16.26 16.67
C SER A 172 6.14 -16.70 16.90
N HIS A 173 5.18 -16.35 16.04
CA HIS A 173 3.78 -16.73 16.24
C HIS A 173 3.60 -18.27 16.12
N PRO A 174 2.81 -18.94 16.98
CA PRO A 174 2.66 -20.39 16.93
C PRO A 174 2.05 -20.94 15.63
N ASP A 175 1.21 -20.15 14.93
CA ASP A 175 0.64 -20.51 13.62
C ASP A 175 1.61 -20.27 12.44
N ILE A 176 2.86 -19.83 12.68
CA ILE A 176 3.77 -19.39 11.60
C ILE A 176 4.07 -20.46 10.55
N GLU A 177 4.17 -21.73 10.96
CA GLU A 177 4.46 -22.81 10.02
C GLU A 177 3.30 -23.08 9.06
N GLU A 178 2.05 -22.97 9.54
CA GLU A 178 0.85 -23.03 8.69
C GLU A 178 0.79 -21.80 7.78
N PHE A 179 1.04 -20.61 8.34
CA PHE A 179 1.03 -19.36 7.58
C PHE A 179 2.03 -19.34 6.41
N ILE A 180 3.26 -19.84 6.62
CA ILE A 180 4.27 -19.95 5.53
C ILE A 180 3.75 -20.81 4.39
N THR A 181 2.99 -21.87 4.69
CA THR A 181 2.63 -22.91 3.71
C THR A 181 1.19 -22.80 3.20
N VAL A 182 0.38 -21.87 3.72
CA VAL A 182 -1.07 -21.78 3.43
C VAL A 182 -1.39 -21.60 1.94
N LYS A 183 -0.47 -21.00 1.17
CA LYS A 183 -0.63 -20.74 -0.26
C LYS A 183 0.01 -21.81 -1.17
N GLN A 184 0.48 -22.93 -0.60
CA GLN A 184 1.03 -24.04 -1.39
C GLN A 184 -0.03 -24.71 -2.29
N GLY A 185 0.45 -25.40 -3.33
CA GLY A 185 -0.35 -26.26 -4.21
C GLY A 185 -0.62 -25.70 -5.61
N ASP A 186 -0.93 -26.60 -6.54
CA ASP A 186 -0.93 -26.39 -8.01
C ASP A 186 -1.91 -25.32 -8.53
N LYS A 187 -2.77 -24.75 -7.67
CA LYS A 187 -3.76 -23.74 -8.08
C LYS A 187 -3.81 -22.49 -7.22
N ASN A 188 -2.93 -22.34 -6.21
CA ASN A 188 -2.84 -21.16 -5.34
C ASN A 188 -4.24 -20.58 -5.00
N LYS A 189 -5.13 -21.42 -4.43
CA LYS A 189 -6.58 -21.14 -4.31
C LYS A 189 -6.99 -20.50 -2.98
N GLU A 190 -6.12 -20.55 -1.99
CA GLU A 190 -6.36 -19.93 -0.69
C GLU A 190 -5.67 -18.57 -0.63
N LEU A 191 -6.32 -17.61 0.03
CA LEU A 191 -5.78 -16.27 0.24
C LEU A 191 -5.35 -15.59 -1.07
N THR A 192 -6.17 -15.72 -2.12
CA THR A 192 -5.80 -15.23 -3.46
C THR A 192 -5.88 -13.72 -3.60
N GLN A 193 -6.54 -13.04 -2.65
CA GLN A 193 -6.53 -11.58 -2.57
C GLN A 193 -5.42 -11.05 -1.67
N PHE A 194 -4.66 -11.92 -1.00
CA PHE A 194 -3.58 -11.53 -0.09
C PHE A 194 -2.22 -11.79 -0.70
N ASN A 195 -1.30 -10.84 -0.57
CA ASN A 195 0.11 -11.15 -0.36
C ASN A 195 0.30 -11.56 1.11
N ILE A 196 1.31 -12.35 1.42
CA ILE A 196 1.64 -12.70 2.81
C ILE A 196 3.11 -12.42 3.10
N SER A 197 3.42 -11.93 4.28
CA SER A 197 4.80 -11.65 4.66
C SER A 197 5.08 -12.03 6.10
N VAL A 198 6.28 -12.53 6.35
CA VAL A 198 6.72 -12.89 7.70
C VAL A 198 7.54 -11.75 8.28
N LYS A 199 7.18 -11.33 9.49
CA LYS A 199 7.90 -10.31 10.25
C LYS A 199 9.11 -10.96 10.92
N ILE A 200 10.29 -10.65 10.40
CA ILE A 200 11.58 -11.16 10.89
C ILE A 200 12.18 -10.16 11.87
N THR A 201 12.68 -10.67 13.00
CA THR A 201 13.35 -9.90 14.04
C THR A 201 14.85 -10.20 14.07
N ASN A 202 15.64 -9.28 14.61
CA ASN A 202 17.05 -9.45 14.93
C ASN A 202 17.26 -10.59 15.92
N GLU A 203 16.31 -10.84 16.85
CA GLU A 203 16.33 -12.00 17.74
C GLU A 203 16.35 -13.31 16.92
N PHE A 204 15.45 -13.44 15.95
CA PHE A 204 15.39 -14.60 15.08
C PHE A 204 16.66 -14.74 14.23
N MET A 205 17.11 -13.66 13.61
CA MET A 205 18.34 -13.67 12.79
C MET A 205 19.57 -14.08 13.60
N LYS A 206 19.70 -13.60 14.84
CA LYS A 206 20.76 -14.03 15.74
C LYS A 206 20.68 -15.53 16.04
N LYS A 207 19.49 -16.07 16.31
CA LYS A 207 19.30 -17.51 16.51
C LYS A 207 19.61 -18.33 15.26
N LEU A 208 19.33 -17.80 14.07
CA LEU A 208 19.70 -18.43 12.81
C LEU A 208 21.22 -18.52 12.64
N GLU A 209 21.94 -17.42 12.86
CA GLU A 209 23.41 -17.35 12.77
C GLU A 209 24.10 -18.28 13.79
N GLU A 210 23.54 -18.41 14.99
CA GLU A 210 24.05 -19.26 16.06
C GLU A 210 23.66 -20.74 15.92
N ASN A 211 22.90 -21.11 14.87
CA ASN A 211 22.25 -22.43 14.73
C ASN A 211 21.47 -22.85 15.99
N GLY A 212 20.79 -21.87 16.58
CA GLY A 212 20.10 -21.96 17.86
C GLY A 212 18.65 -22.42 17.74
N ASP A 213 18.08 -22.67 18.91
CA ASP A 213 16.64 -22.91 19.06
C ASP A 213 15.87 -21.59 19.13
N PHE A 214 14.66 -21.59 18.59
CA PHE A 214 13.75 -20.47 18.57
C PHE A 214 12.36 -20.87 19.10
N ASN A 215 11.81 -20.05 20.00
CA ASN A 215 10.53 -20.34 20.64
C ASN A 215 9.40 -19.69 19.86
N LEU A 216 8.45 -20.52 19.42
CA LEU A 216 7.14 -20.06 18.97
C LEU A 216 6.27 -19.78 20.19
N LYS A 217 5.93 -18.50 20.39
CA LYS A 217 5.32 -17.97 21.60
C LYS A 217 4.17 -17.01 21.28
N PHE A 218 3.18 -17.00 22.15
CA PHE A 218 2.07 -16.03 22.13
C PHE A 218 1.76 -15.62 23.57
N ASN A 219 1.61 -14.31 23.83
CA ASN A 219 1.36 -13.73 25.15
C ASN A 219 2.24 -14.33 26.29
N GLY A 220 3.53 -14.53 26.00
CA GLY A 220 4.52 -15.06 26.95
C GLY A 220 4.52 -16.57 27.13
N LYS A 221 3.51 -17.30 26.62
CA LYS A 221 3.48 -18.77 26.63
C LYS A 221 4.24 -19.31 25.42
N VAL A 222 5.14 -20.27 25.67
CA VAL A 222 5.83 -21.03 24.61
C VAL A 222 4.97 -22.22 24.22
N TYR A 223 4.70 -22.37 22.92
CA TYR A 223 3.89 -23.45 22.37
C TYR A 223 4.75 -24.55 21.77
N LYS A 224 5.85 -24.15 21.13
CA LYS A 224 6.78 -25.03 20.43
C LYS A 224 8.15 -24.38 20.37
N THR A 225 9.19 -25.18 20.47
CA THR A 225 10.57 -24.76 20.18
C THR A 225 11.02 -25.45 18.89
N VAL A 226 11.60 -24.69 17.97
CA VAL A 226 12.08 -25.16 16.66
C VAL A 226 13.53 -24.77 16.45
N LYS A 227 14.23 -25.44 15.53
CA LYS A 227 15.52 -24.93 15.03
C LYS A 227 15.28 -23.72 14.16
N ALA A 228 15.99 -22.62 14.41
CA ALA A 228 15.88 -21.40 13.61
C ALA A 228 16.18 -21.68 12.12
N GLN A 229 17.20 -22.52 11.86
CA GLN A 229 17.56 -22.96 10.51
C GLN A 229 16.41 -23.68 9.81
N GLU A 230 15.73 -24.63 10.46
CA GLU A 230 14.63 -25.37 9.85
C GLU A 230 13.43 -24.47 9.49
N LEU A 231 13.13 -23.50 10.35
CA LEU A 231 12.06 -22.53 10.08
C LEU A 231 12.43 -21.58 8.93
N TYR A 232 13.69 -21.11 8.90
CA TYR A 232 14.17 -20.27 7.81
C TYR A 232 14.26 -21.02 6.47
N ASP A 233 14.72 -22.28 6.47
CA ASP A 233 14.76 -23.13 5.28
C ASP A 233 13.35 -23.37 4.74
N LYS A 234 12.37 -23.58 5.62
CA LYS A 234 10.95 -23.69 5.24
C LYS A 234 10.46 -22.41 4.56
N LEU A 235 10.74 -21.25 5.17
CA LEU A 235 10.40 -19.93 4.63
C LEU A 235 11.03 -19.72 3.23
N ALA A 236 12.35 -19.88 3.13
CA ALA A 236 13.11 -19.65 1.90
C ALA A 236 12.70 -20.63 0.78
N LYS A 237 12.53 -21.91 1.11
CA LYS A 237 12.08 -22.92 0.14
C LYS A 237 10.66 -22.63 -0.35
N ASN A 238 9.76 -22.21 0.54
CA ASN A 238 8.40 -21.86 0.14
C ASN A 238 8.38 -20.64 -0.78
N ALA A 239 9.12 -19.59 -0.42
CA ALA A 239 9.27 -18.40 -1.25
C ALA A 239 9.85 -18.73 -2.64
N PHE A 240 10.84 -19.62 -2.70
CA PHE A 240 11.43 -20.07 -3.97
C PHE A 240 10.45 -20.83 -4.87
N ILE A 241 9.62 -21.72 -4.30
CA ILE A 241 8.71 -22.56 -5.08
C ILE A 241 7.40 -21.84 -5.41
N HIS A 242 6.90 -20.99 -4.50
CA HIS A 242 5.54 -20.43 -4.54
C HIS A 242 5.48 -18.90 -4.59
N ASN A 243 6.62 -18.21 -4.60
CA ASN A 243 6.76 -16.74 -4.59
C ASN A 243 6.23 -16.03 -3.32
N GLU A 244 5.94 -16.78 -2.26
CA GLU A 244 5.38 -16.30 -0.99
C GLU A 244 5.91 -17.17 0.17
N PRO A 245 5.90 -16.71 1.43
CA PRO A 245 5.66 -15.33 1.84
C PRO A 245 6.89 -14.44 1.59
N GLY A 246 6.65 -13.14 1.50
CA GLY A 246 7.70 -12.11 1.58
C GLY A 246 8.28 -11.98 3.00
N ILE A 247 9.26 -11.08 3.15
CA ILE A 247 9.92 -10.78 4.43
C ILE A 247 9.73 -9.31 4.77
N PHE A 248 9.34 -9.06 6.02
CA PHE A 248 9.31 -7.73 6.63
C PHE A 248 10.30 -7.68 7.80
N ASN A 249 11.37 -6.90 7.68
CA ASN A 249 12.41 -6.80 8.71
C ASN A 249 12.03 -5.80 9.80
N THR A 250 11.22 -6.22 10.76
CA THR A 250 10.59 -5.36 11.78
C THR A 250 11.57 -4.43 12.47
N ASP A 251 12.67 -4.96 13.00
CA ASP A 251 13.61 -4.15 13.79
C ASP A 251 14.39 -3.14 12.93
N THR A 252 14.67 -3.49 11.68
CA THR A 252 15.31 -2.57 10.73
C THR A 252 14.36 -1.44 10.38
N VAL A 253 13.12 -1.79 10.08
CA VAL A 253 12.07 -0.85 9.72
C VAL A 253 11.82 0.13 10.88
N GLU A 254 11.65 -0.37 12.09
CA GLU A 254 11.44 0.47 13.28
C GLU A 254 12.65 1.40 13.51
N LYS A 255 13.88 0.88 13.40
CA LYS A 255 15.11 1.67 13.63
C LYS A 255 15.27 2.85 12.67
N TYR A 256 14.90 2.70 11.39
CA TYR A 256 15.15 3.71 10.36
C TYR A 256 13.92 4.56 10.01
N ASN A 257 12.77 4.31 10.65
CA ASN A 257 11.56 5.08 10.39
C ASN A 257 11.55 6.36 11.23
N ASN A 258 11.34 7.51 10.60
CA ASN A 258 11.29 8.81 11.28
C ASN A 258 10.11 8.97 12.29
N GLY A 259 9.13 8.07 12.26
CA GLY A 259 7.98 8.05 13.18
C GLY A 259 8.06 7.03 14.32
N HIS A 260 9.16 6.28 14.46
CA HIS A 260 9.29 5.18 15.42
C HIS A 260 9.08 5.58 16.90
N TRP A 261 9.30 6.84 17.24
CA TRP A 261 9.14 7.36 18.60
C TRP A 261 7.68 7.70 18.95
N ALA A 262 6.81 7.83 17.95
CA ALA A 262 5.40 8.20 18.11
C ALA A 262 4.45 7.04 17.80
N PHE A 263 4.82 6.18 16.84
CA PHE A 263 3.96 5.12 16.32
C PHE A 263 4.74 3.84 16.13
N LYS A 264 4.06 2.72 16.32
CA LYS A 264 4.60 1.39 16.03
C LYS A 264 4.49 1.13 14.52
N MET A 265 5.60 0.82 13.86
CA MET A 265 5.66 0.63 12.42
C MET A 265 5.57 -0.85 12.07
N ASP A 266 4.39 -1.44 12.24
CA ASP A 266 4.18 -2.89 12.24
C ASP A 266 3.45 -3.46 11.03
N CYS A 267 3.08 -2.61 10.06
CA CYS A 267 2.34 -3.01 8.87
C CYS A 267 2.87 -2.32 7.60
N VAL A 268 2.39 -2.80 6.45
CA VAL A 268 2.67 -2.22 5.12
C VAL A 268 1.41 -2.21 4.27
N ASN A 269 1.40 -1.42 3.19
CA ASN A 269 0.39 -1.56 2.15
C ASN A 269 0.60 -2.87 1.35
N PRO A 270 -0.35 -3.31 0.52
CA PRO A 270 -0.28 -4.57 -0.22
C PRO A 270 1.02 -4.84 -1.00
N CYS A 271 1.68 -3.79 -1.49
CA CYS A 271 2.90 -3.91 -2.29
C CYS A 271 4.20 -3.77 -1.46
N GLY A 272 4.11 -3.45 -0.15
CA GLY A 272 5.25 -3.45 0.77
C GLY A 272 6.11 -2.19 0.78
N GLU A 273 5.87 -1.21 -0.09
CA GLU A 273 6.72 -0.03 -0.26
C GLU A 273 6.51 1.03 0.83
N LEU A 274 5.32 1.10 1.43
CA LEU A 274 5.04 2.01 2.54
C LEU A 274 4.90 1.25 3.84
N VAL A 275 5.90 1.42 4.70
CA VAL A 275 5.82 1.07 6.11
C VAL A 275 4.89 2.03 6.83
N MET A 276 3.92 1.47 7.54
CA MET A 276 2.84 2.24 8.14
C MET A 276 2.39 1.67 9.49
N PRO A 277 1.99 2.53 10.44
CA PRO A 277 1.19 2.11 11.57
C PRO A 277 -0.23 1.80 11.12
N SER A 278 -1.05 1.23 12.00
CA SER A 278 -2.48 1.04 11.77
C SER A 278 -3.20 2.36 11.48
N TYR A 279 -4.23 2.29 10.63
CA TYR A 279 -5.05 3.44 10.20
C TYR A 279 -4.27 4.53 9.44
N SER A 280 -3.21 4.14 8.72
CA SER A 280 -2.48 5.00 7.80
C SER A 280 -2.96 4.82 6.36
N LEU A 281 -2.42 5.63 5.44
CA LEU A 281 -2.74 5.60 4.03
C LEU A 281 -1.50 5.73 3.13
N CYS A 282 -1.74 5.44 1.86
CA CYS A 282 -0.77 5.47 0.78
C CYS A 282 -1.14 6.58 -0.23
N CYS A 283 -0.49 7.74 -0.08
CA CYS A 283 -0.56 8.88 -0.99
C CYS A 283 0.72 8.92 -1.82
N LEU A 284 0.63 8.57 -3.11
CA LEU A 284 1.80 8.29 -3.95
C LEU A 284 1.84 9.08 -5.25
N ALA A 285 3.04 9.34 -5.73
CA ALA A 285 3.33 9.65 -7.12
C ALA A 285 4.70 9.09 -7.54
N ALA A 286 5.01 9.12 -8.82
CA ALA A 286 6.29 8.68 -9.34
C ALA A 286 6.97 9.77 -10.18
N MET A 287 8.28 9.89 -10.03
CA MET A 287 9.11 10.70 -10.91
C MET A 287 9.66 9.84 -12.05
N ASN A 288 9.44 10.27 -13.29
CA ASN A 288 10.02 9.63 -14.47
C ASN A 288 11.47 10.08 -14.65
N LEU A 289 12.40 9.37 -14.03
CA LEU A 289 13.83 9.70 -14.08
C LEU A 289 14.38 9.84 -15.51
N SER A 290 13.82 9.10 -16.48
CA SER A 290 14.27 9.18 -17.87
C SER A 290 13.95 10.52 -18.54
N ALA A 291 12.94 11.24 -18.07
CA ALA A 291 12.56 12.56 -18.57
C ALA A 291 13.57 13.66 -18.19
N PHE A 292 14.48 13.37 -17.24
CA PHE A 292 15.54 14.28 -16.81
C PHE A 292 16.90 13.96 -17.45
N VAL A 293 16.97 13.01 -18.38
CA VAL A 293 18.22 12.69 -19.09
C VAL A 293 18.30 13.49 -20.39
N HIS A 294 19.28 14.40 -20.46
CA HIS A 294 19.60 15.12 -21.68
C HIS A 294 20.56 14.32 -22.55
N ASN A 295 20.34 14.33 -23.88
CA ASN A 295 21.14 13.62 -24.88
C ASN A 295 21.37 12.14 -24.54
N PRO A 296 20.31 11.34 -24.28
CA PRO A 296 20.46 9.95 -23.88
C PRO A 296 21.20 9.14 -24.95
N PHE A 297 22.01 8.17 -24.51
CA PHE A 297 22.81 7.30 -25.38
C PHE A 297 23.87 8.05 -26.23
N SER A 298 24.34 9.20 -25.77
CA SER A 298 25.46 9.96 -26.37
C SER A 298 26.59 10.22 -25.36
N GLU A 299 27.76 10.63 -25.85
CA GLU A 299 28.89 11.05 -24.99
C GLU A 299 28.58 12.31 -24.18
N GLN A 300 27.59 13.12 -24.61
CA GLN A 300 27.13 14.33 -23.91
C GLN A 300 25.93 14.06 -22.99
N SER A 301 25.63 12.79 -22.71
CA SER A 301 24.54 12.37 -21.83
C SER A 301 24.75 12.89 -20.41
N ARG A 302 23.75 13.60 -19.87
CA ARG A 302 23.78 14.10 -18.49
C ARG A 302 22.40 14.09 -17.87
N PHE A 303 22.35 13.96 -16.55
CA PHE A 303 21.12 14.07 -15.78
C PHE A 303 20.90 15.52 -15.33
N ASP A 304 19.67 16.01 -15.46
CA ASP A 304 19.22 17.32 -14.98
C ASP A 304 18.86 17.26 -13.50
N PHE A 305 19.87 17.42 -12.64
CA PHE A 305 19.68 17.39 -11.19
C PHE A 305 18.87 18.58 -10.67
N ASP A 306 19.02 19.76 -11.27
CA ASP A 306 18.34 20.97 -10.84
C ASP A 306 16.85 20.89 -11.18
N GLY A 307 16.52 20.52 -12.43
CA GLY A 307 15.14 20.28 -12.84
C GLY A 307 14.48 19.16 -12.05
N PHE A 308 15.21 18.07 -11.76
CA PHE A 308 14.70 17.00 -10.92
C PHE A 308 14.38 17.48 -9.50
N ALA A 309 15.27 18.26 -8.88
CA ALA A 309 15.05 18.80 -7.54
C ALA A 309 13.81 19.71 -7.49
N ASP A 310 13.57 20.51 -8.53
CA ASP A 310 12.40 21.38 -8.60
C ASP A 310 11.09 20.61 -8.83
N SER A 311 11.10 19.59 -9.70
CA SER A 311 9.98 18.66 -9.87
C SER A 311 9.66 17.93 -8.55
N VAL A 312 10.67 17.51 -7.79
CA VAL A 312 10.48 16.87 -6.48
C VAL A 312 9.82 17.80 -5.47
N LYS A 313 10.26 19.07 -5.37
CA LYS A 313 9.62 20.04 -4.48
C LYS A 313 8.14 20.24 -4.83
N LEU A 314 7.82 20.33 -6.12
CA LEU A 314 6.45 20.49 -6.58
C LEU A 314 5.61 19.23 -6.33
N GLY A 315 6.19 18.05 -6.55
CA GLY A 315 5.54 16.76 -6.28
C GLY A 315 5.24 16.56 -4.78
N ILE A 316 6.13 16.99 -3.89
CA ILE A 316 5.89 16.98 -2.44
C ILE A 316 4.67 17.84 -2.10
N ARG A 317 4.59 19.06 -2.65
CA ARG A 317 3.45 19.96 -2.43
C ARG A 317 2.16 19.39 -2.99
N PHE A 318 2.20 18.85 -4.21
CA PHE A 318 1.05 18.18 -4.83
C PHE A 318 0.51 17.03 -3.97
N LEU A 319 1.38 16.17 -3.43
CA LEU A 319 0.95 15.06 -2.57
C LEU A 319 0.44 15.53 -1.21
N ASP A 320 1.04 16.58 -0.65
CA ASP A 320 0.56 17.19 0.59
C ASP A 320 -0.86 17.77 0.41
N ASP A 321 -1.10 18.48 -0.69
CA ASP A 321 -2.43 19.00 -1.07
C ASP A 321 -3.46 17.88 -1.27
N VAL A 322 -3.07 16.74 -1.85
CA VAL A 322 -3.95 15.56 -1.99
C VAL A 322 -4.52 15.14 -0.63
N LEU A 323 -3.74 15.23 0.44
CA LEU A 323 -4.21 14.91 1.80
C LEU A 323 -5.27 15.90 2.30
N ASP A 324 -5.35 17.10 1.74
CA ASP A 324 -6.34 18.11 2.10
C ASP A 324 -7.65 18.01 1.34
N VAL A 325 -7.63 17.53 0.11
CA VAL A 325 -8.82 17.43 -0.75
C VAL A 325 -9.43 16.03 -0.82
N THR A 326 -8.70 14.97 -0.45
CA THR A 326 -9.21 13.60 -0.51
C THR A 326 -10.29 13.34 0.53
N ASP A 327 -11.31 12.58 0.12
CA ASP A 327 -12.22 11.90 1.05
C ASP A 327 -11.53 10.70 1.67
N TYR A 328 -11.79 10.50 2.96
CA TYR A 328 -11.24 9.39 3.74
C TYR A 328 -12.29 8.31 3.95
N PRO A 329 -11.95 7.01 3.76
CA PRO A 329 -12.91 5.93 3.93
C PRO A 329 -13.36 5.76 5.38
N LEU A 330 -12.47 6.11 6.34
CA LEU A 330 -12.70 5.97 7.77
C LEU A 330 -12.20 7.21 8.51
N GLU A 331 -12.93 7.61 9.55
CA GLU A 331 -12.58 8.76 10.38
C GLU A 331 -11.22 8.59 11.09
N LYS A 332 -10.90 7.36 11.53
CA LYS A 332 -9.60 7.03 12.13
C LYS A 332 -8.44 7.34 11.18
N ILE A 333 -8.60 7.02 9.89
CA ILE A 333 -7.59 7.28 8.85
C ILE A 333 -7.48 8.78 8.59
N ARG A 334 -8.61 9.50 8.57
CA ARG A 334 -8.61 10.97 8.43
C ARG A 334 -7.80 11.62 9.55
N ILE A 335 -8.10 11.28 10.80
CA ILE A 335 -7.41 11.83 11.97
C ILE A 335 -5.91 11.56 11.88
N PHE A 336 -5.53 10.31 11.64
CA PHE A 336 -4.12 9.92 11.57
C PHE A 336 -3.38 10.62 10.42
N SER A 337 -3.98 10.65 9.23
CA SER A 337 -3.39 11.32 8.07
C SER A 337 -3.19 12.82 8.29
N LYS A 338 -4.12 13.51 8.95
CA LYS A 338 -3.96 14.93 9.28
C LYS A 338 -2.86 15.19 10.31
N GLN A 339 -2.59 14.24 11.21
CA GLN A 339 -1.54 14.35 12.20
C GLN A 339 -0.15 14.08 11.61
N TRP A 340 -0.04 13.07 10.73
CA TRP A 340 1.25 12.58 10.26
C TRP A 340 1.65 13.07 8.85
N ARG A 341 0.67 13.44 8.02
CA ARG A 341 0.82 13.95 6.64
C ARG A 341 1.80 13.15 5.76
N ARG A 342 1.72 11.81 5.83
CA ARG A 342 2.62 10.93 5.08
C ARG A 342 2.28 10.89 3.59
N ILE A 343 3.33 11.05 2.78
CA ILE A 343 3.35 10.95 1.33
C ILE A 343 4.48 10.00 0.90
N GLY A 344 4.48 9.54 -0.36
CA GLY A 344 5.50 8.63 -0.89
C GLY A 344 5.81 8.86 -2.37
#